data_AF-A0A4W6DZK9-F1
#
_entry.id   AF-A0A4W6DZK9-F1
#
_cell.length_a   1.000
_cell.length_b   1.000
_cell.length_c   1.000
_cell.angle_alpha   90.00
_cell.angle_beta   90.00
_cell.angle_gamma   90.00
#
_symmetry.space_group_name_H-M   'P 1'
#
loop_
_entity.id
_entity.type
_entity.pdbx_description
1 polymer ?
#
loop_
_entity_poly.entity_id
_entity_poly.type
_entity_poly.pdbx_seq_one_letter_code
_entity_poly.pdbx_strand_id
1 'polypeptide(L)'
;MMNQRRLPPLFLTKGGWGRCGRVESKTTIHQTTKLKDCTDDCQYHKSGKYSWCHTEDGWGYCSSNPDHTYKDVTCRPNHKCGAYGQTYSWCYTTDNNDWDYCGLISTRECKCSPQHRTKRAPPQREIERRGDQNGKQELVLTVESVINEWTDDKVALLGDKAGTVIKSKNLRIDNQGKIDRDEKEYHNLQIQINKPRKPGESTTIAQITAPFGTLAEDMRWAFDYSLTHGVRVWMETHLLKEQKKKKKWRE
;
A
#
# COMPACT_ATOMS: atom_id res chain seq x y z
N MET A 1 -19.64 -14.99 48.15
CA MET A 1 -18.38 -14.55 47.48
C MET A 1 -18.51 -14.99 46.02
N MET A 2 -18.39 -14.19 44.97
CA MET A 2 -17.77 -12.89 44.75
C MET A 2 -18.64 -12.00 43.85
N ASN A 3 -18.28 -10.72 43.87
CA ASN A 3 -19.02 -9.53 43.48
C ASN A 3 -18.96 -9.30 41.96
N GLN A 4 -20.11 -9.19 41.28
CA GLN A 4 -20.20 -8.72 39.90
C GLN A 4 -20.03 -7.19 39.87
N ARG A 5 -18.87 -6.70 39.42
CA ARG A 5 -18.70 -5.27 39.08
C ARG A 5 -19.21 -5.03 37.66
N ARG A 6 -20.29 -4.26 37.59
CA ARG A 6 -20.88 -3.68 36.37
C ARG A 6 -19.86 -2.79 35.67
N LEU A 7 -19.65 -3.00 34.36
CA LEU A 7 -19.12 -1.98 33.46
C LEU A 7 -20.31 -1.27 32.78
N PRO A 8 -20.25 0.05 32.53
CA PRO A 8 -21.40 0.81 32.09
C PRO A 8 -21.72 0.56 30.61
N PRO A 9 -22.99 0.62 30.21
CA PRO A 9 -23.40 0.59 28.81
C PRO A 9 -23.13 1.95 28.15
N LEU A 10 -22.37 1.95 27.05
CA LEU A 10 -22.33 3.08 26.11
C LEU A 10 -23.62 3.03 25.28
N PHE A 11 -24.59 3.87 25.63
CA PHE A 11 -25.78 4.13 24.83
C PHE A 11 -25.45 5.12 23.71
N LEU A 12 -25.55 4.67 22.46
CA LEU A 12 -25.66 5.52 21.28
C LEU A 12 -27.13 5.89 21.07
N THR A 13 -27.44 7.19 21.04
CA THR A 13 -28.79 7.70 20.75
C THR A 13 -29.11 7.57 19.25
N LYS A 14 -30.22 6.87 18.98
CA LYS A 14 -31.05 6.73 17.77
C LYS A 14 -30.65 7.51 16.50
N GLY A 15 -30.39 6.76 15.41
CA GLY A 15 -30.51 7.26 14.04
C GLY A 15 -29.88 6.40 12.93
N GLY A 16 -30.41 5.21 12.66
CA GLY A 16 -30.22 4.48 11.39
C GLY A 16 -29.04 3.49 11.31
N TRP A 17 -29.32 2.26 10.89
CA TRP A 17 -28.31 1.23 10.64
C TRP A 17 -27.57 1.50 9.31
N GLY A 18 -26.41 2.16 9.36
CA GLY A 18 -25.41 2.07 8.31
C GLY A 18 -24.49 0.90 8.63
N ARG A 19 -24.57 -0.22 7.89
CA ARG A 19 -23.53 -1.26 7.96
C ARG A 19 -22.23 -0.65 7.44
N CYS A 20 -21.23 -0.46 8.28
CA CYS A 20 -19.86 -0.22 7.83
C CYS A 20 -19.24 -1.56 7.42
N GLY A 21 -19.19 -1.83 6.11
CA GLY A 21 -18.36 -2.91 5.57
C GLY A 21 -16.89 -2.51 5.60
N ARG A 22 -15.99 -3.49 5.79
CA ARG A 22 -14.55 -3.32 5.60
C ARG A 22 -14.32 -2.80 4.18
N VAL A 23 -13.90 -1.54 4.04
CA VAL A 23 -13.42 -1.03 2.74
C VAL A 23 -12.00 -1.54 2.61
N GLU A 24 -11.82 -2.63 1.86
CA GLU A 24 -10.51 -3.05 1.38
C GLU A 24 -9.92 -1.86 0.61
N SER A 25 -8.73 -1.39 1.00
CA SER A 25 -8.08 -0.35 0.21
C SER A 25 -7.68 -0.99 -1.10
N LYS A 26 -8.44 -0.69 -2.13
CA LYS A 26 -8.17 -1.18 -3.48
C LYS A 26 -6.80 -0.65 -3.91
N THR A 27 -5.79 -1.51 -3.86
CA THR A 27 -4.40 -1.24 -4.27
C THR A 27 -4.32 -0.87 -5.75
N THR A 28 -5.39 -1.15 -6.48
CA THR A 28 -5.57 -0.91 -7.91
C THR A 28 -6.70 0.10 -8.13
N ILE A 29 -6.37 1.34 -8.53
CA ILE A 29 -7.34 2.30 -9.05
C ILE A 29 -7.63 1.93 -10.50
N HIS A 30 -8.89 1.68 -10.80
CA HIS A 30 -9.36 1.67 -12.18
C HIS A 30 -9.78 3.08 -12.55
N GLN A 31 -9.37 3.51 -13.73
CA GLN A 31 -9.86 4.72 -14.35
C GLN A 31 -10.78 4.33 -15.50
N THR A 32 -11.79 5.15 -15.69
CA THR A 32 -12.67 5.03 -16.85
C THR A 32 -11.94 5.39 -18.14
N THR A 33 -12.56 5.10 -19.28
CA THR A 33 -12.07 5.51 -20.61
C THR A 33 -11.93 7.02 -20.76
N LYS A 34 -12.55 7.82 -19.88
CA LYS A 34 -12.44 9.28 -19.80
C LYS A 34 -11.50 9.75 -18.69
N LEU A 35 -10.60 8.89 -18.22
CA LEU A 35 -9.58 9.19 -17.22
C LEU A 35 -10.14 9.65 -15.86
N LYS A 36 -11.38 9.25 -15.53
CA LYS A 36 -11.97 9.48 -14.21
C LYS A 36 -11.80 8.25 -13.34
N ASP A 37 -11.41 8.46 -12.09
CA ASP A 37 -11.22 7.37 -11.12
C ASP A 37 -12.56 6.69 -10.78
N CYS A 38 -12.55 5.36 -10.75
CA CYS A 38 -13.66 4.56 -10.27
C CYS A 38 -13.77 4.67 -8.74
N THR A 39 -14.98 4.91 -8.24
CA THR A 39 -15.28 4.89 -6.80
C THR A 39 -15.52 3.47 -6.26
N ASP A 40 -15.84 2.54 -7.15
CA ASP A 40 -16.11 1.13 -6.85
C ASP A 40 -15.36 0.18 -7.81
N ASP A 41 -15.72 -1.10 -7.79
CA ASP A 41 -15.09 -2.10 -8.62
C ASP A 41 -15.45 -2.02 -10.09
N CYS A 42 -14.44 -2.12 -10.96
CA CYS A 42 -14.63 -2.22 -12.39
C CYS A 42 -15.12 -3.63 -12.76
N GLN A 43 -16.43 -3.80 -12.84
CA GLN A 43 -17.07 -5.10 -13.02
C GLN A 43 -17.40 -5.34 -14.49
N TYR A 44 -17.17 -6.56 -14.98
CA TYR A 44 -17.53 -6.99 -16.33
C TYR A 44 -18.97 -7.53 -16.37
N HIS A 45 -19.80 -6.96 -17.24
CA HIS A 45 -21.20 -7.35 -17.40
C HIS A 45 -21.42 -8.15 -18.68
N LYS A 46 -21.73 -9.44 -18.54
CA LYS A 46 -21.95 -10.36 -19.67
C LYS A 46 -23.11 -9.97 -20.58
N SER A 47 -24.16 -9.32 -20.04
CA SER A 47 -25.31 -8.86 -20.82
C SER A 47 -24.96 -7.70 -21.76
N GLY A 48 -24.07 -6.81 -21.33
CA GLY A 48 -23.58 -5.68 -22.12
C GLY A 48 -22.32 -5.98 -22.93
N LYS A 49 -21.56 -7.02 -22.57
CA LYS A 49 -20.20 -7.30 -23.07
C LYS A 49 -19.25 -6.12 -22.84
N TYR A 50 -19.37 -5.47 -21.69
CA TYR A 50 -18.49 -4.38 -21.29
C TYR A 50 -18.34 -4.31 -19.77
N SER A 51 -17.23 -3.73 -19.35
CA SER A 51 -16.93 -3.35 -17.97
C SER A 51 -17.22 -1.88 -17.71
N TRP A 52 -17.77 -1.59 -16.53
CA TRP A 52 -18.03 -0.23 -16.08
C TRP A 52 -17.93 -0.11 -14.56
N CYS A 53 -17.83 1.13 -14.08
CA CYS A 53 -17.76 1.49 -12.67
C CYS A 53 -18.49 2.81 -12.43
N HIS A 54 -18.77 3.13 -11.17
CA HIS A 54 -19.25 4.43 -10.75
C HIS A 54 -18.09 5.43 -10.60
N THR A 55 -18.41 6.70 -10.83
CA THR A 55 -17.51 7.85 -10.64
C THR A 55 -18.27 8.93 -9.90
N GLU A 56 -17.59 9.99 -9.44
CA GLU A 56 -18.25 11.14 -8.78
C GLU A 56 -19.36 11.78 -9.65
N ASP A 57 -19.25 11.69 -10.98
CA ASP A 57 -20.18 12.30 -11.94
C ASP A 57 -21.22 11.31 -12.51
N GLY A 58 -21.32 10.09 -11.97
CA GLY A 58 -22.25 9.05 -12.43
C GLY A 58 -21.56 7.71 -12.66
N TRP A 59 -21.47 7.26 -13.91
CA TRP A 59 -20.81 6.01 -14.28
C TRP A 59 -19.95 6.16 -15.54
N GLY A 60 -19.00 5.26 -15.73
CA GLY A 60 -18.18 5.23 -16.94
C GLY A 60 -17.62 3.85 -17.24
N TYR A 61 -17.28 3.63 -18.50
CA TYR A 61 -16.63 2.40 -18.95
C TYR A 61 -15.22 2.32 -18.40
N CYS A 62 -14.80 1.15 -17.95
CA CYS A 62 -13.47 0.91 -17.41
C CYS A 62 -12.96 -0.44 -17.92
N SER A 63 -11.67 -0.73 -17.74
CA SER A 63 -11.12 -2.05 -18.06
C SER A 63 -10.90 -2.84 -16.79
N SER A 64 -11.35 -4.10 -16.80
CA SER A 64 -11.12 -5.02 -15.68
C SER A 64 -9.67 -5.51 -15.64
N ASN A 65 -9.04 -5.66 -16.81
CA ASN A 65 -7.67 -6.13 -16.96
C ASN A 65 -6.76 -5.04 -17.57
N PRO A 66 -5.46 -5.02 -17.21
CA PRO A 66 -4.51 -4.07 -17.79
C PRO A 66 -4.29 -4.40 -19.26
N ASP A 67 -4.05 -3.38 -20.09
CA ASP A 67 -3.86 -3.53 -21.54
C ASP A 67 -5.02 -4.27 -22.24
N HIS A 68 -6.23 -4.18 -21.69
CA HIS A 68 -7.47 -4.64 -22.33
C HIS A 68 -8.44 -3.48 -22.52
N THR A 69 -9.28 -3.57 -23.54
CA THR A 69 -10.35 -2.61 -23.79
C THR A 69 -11.46 -2.76 -22.75
N TYR A 70 -12.38 -1.81 -22.70
CA TYR A 70 -13.55 -1.92 -21.83
C TYR A 70 -14.48 -3.11 -22.18
N LYS A 71 -14.26 -3.75 -23.33
CA LYS A 71 -14.94 -4.99 -23.76
C LYS A 71 -14.12 -6.26 -23.51
N ASP A 72 -13.03 -6.15 -22.74
CA ASP A 72 -12.09 -7.25 -22.45
C ASP A 72 -11.38 -7.79 -23.71
N VAL A 73 -11.20 -6.95 -24.74
CA VAL A 73 -10.37 -7.28 -25.91
C VAL A 73 -8.94 -6.85 -25.63
N THR A 74 -7.97 -7.72 -25.83
CA THR A 74 -6.56 -7.41 -25.58
C THR A 74 -6.04 -6.34 -26.53
N CYS A 75 -5.38 -5.33 -26.00
CA CYS A 75 -4.66 -4.32 -26.77
C CYS A 75 -3.40 -4.93 -27.41
N ARG A 76 -2.98 -4.36 -28.54
CA ARG A 76 -1.73 -4.77 -29.18
C ARG A 76 -0.52 -4.56 -28.25
N PRO A 77 0.49 -5.45 -28.30
CA PRO A 77 1.70 -5.30 -27.49
C PRO A 77 2.45 -3.97 -27.71
N ASN A 78 2.48 -3.49 -28.95
CA ASN A 78 3.16 -2.25 -29.35
C ASN A 78 2.29 -1.00 -29.19
N HIS A 79 1.03 -1.15 -28.77
CA HIS A 79 0.11 -0.04 -28.55
C HIS A 79 -0.83 -0.37 -27.39
N LYS A 80 -0.26 -0.30 -26.20
CA LYS A 80 -0.91 -0.54 -24.91
C LYS A 80 -2.10 0.38 -24.64
N CYS A 81 -2.80 0.17 -23.53
CA CYS A 81 -3.84 1.11 -23.14
C CYS A 81 -3.21 2.44 -22.69
N GLY A 82 -3.60 3.55 -23.32
CA GLY A 82 -3.00 4.85 -23.05
C GLY A 82 -3.86 6.03 -23.51
N ALA A 83 -3.61 7.21 -22.94
CA ALA A 83 -4.30 8.44 -23.34
C ALA A 83 -3.73 9.04 -24.65
N TYR A 84 -2.44 8.82 -24.94
CA TYR A 84 -1.79 9.27 -26.18
C TYR A 84 -2.06 10.75 -26.54
N GLY A 85 -2.07 11.62 -25.53
CA GLY A 85 -2.33 13.06 -25.67
C GLY A 85 -3.80 13.47 -25.71
N GLN A 86 -4.73 12.51 -25.55
CA GLN A 86 -6.17 12.74 -25.56
C GLN A 86 -6.77 12.81 -24.14
N THR A 87 -8.02 13.26 -24.06
CA THR A 87 -8.83 13.26 -22.83
C THR A 87 -9.48 11.91 -22.54
N TYR A 88 -9.18 10.91 -23.35
CA TYR A 88 -9.67 9.54 -23.23
C TYR A 88 -8.55 8.54 -23.52
N SER A 89 -8.66 7.35 -22.96
CA SER A 89 -7.71 6.25 -23.17
C SER A 89 -8.24 5.23 -24.18
N TRP A 90 -7.35 4.76 -25.05
CA TRP A 90 -7.66 3.86 -26.15
C TRP A 90 -6.44 3.03 -26.54
N CYS A 91 -6.66 2.00 -27.35
CA CYS A 91 -5.59 1.19 -27.93
C CYS A 91 -6.02 0.59 -29.27
N TYR A 92 -5.04 0.13 -30.06
CA TYR A 92 -5.32 -0.70 -31.23
C TYR A 92 -5.47 -2.18 -30.82
N THR A 93 -6.43 -2.89 -31.39
CA THR A 93 -6.73 -4.30 -31.11
C THR A 93 -6.20 -5.25 -32.20
N THR A 94 -6.12 -4.80 -33.46
CA THR A 94 -5.61 -5.61 -34.60
C THR A 94 -4.80 -4.77 -35.57
N ASP A 95 -3.92 -5.37 -36.38
CA ASP A 95 -3.07 -4.70 -37.40
C ASP A 95 -3.81 -3.93 -38.49
N ASN A 96 -5.13 -4.07 -38.58
CA ASN A 96 -5.97 -3.42 -39.59
C ASN A 96 -6.48 -2.03 -39.17
N ASN A 97 -5.79 -1.34 -38.26
CA ASN A 97 -6.22 -0.08 -37.66
C ASN A 97 -7.52 -0.14 -36.83
N ASP A 98 -7.92 -1.33 -36.38
CA ASP A 98 -9.02 -1.48 -35.43
C ASP A 98 -8.58 -0.96 -34.06
N TRP A 99 -9.32 -0.01 -33.51
CA TRP A 99 -9.07 0.57 -32.19
C TRP A 99 -10.32 0.54 -31.33
N ASP A 100 -10.14 0.49 -30.03
CA ASP A 100 -11.23 0.58 -29.07
C ASP A 100 -10.77 1.30 -27.80
N TYR A 101 -11.74 1.72 -26.99
CA TYR A 101 -11.46 2.41 -25.74
C TYR A 101 -11.00 1.45 -24.65
N CYS A 102 -10.20 1.94 -23.73
CA CYS A 102 -9.72 1.14 -22.60
C CYS A 102 -9.65 2.02 -21.35
N GLY A 103 -9.86 1.45 -20.18
CA GLY A 103 -9.63 2.12 -18.90
C GLY A 103 -8.20 1.91 -18.42
N LEU A 104 -7.58 2.95 -17.88
CA LEU A 104 -6.25 2.81 -17.27
C LEU A 104 -6.37 2.12 -15.91
N ILE A 105 -5.41 1.26 -15.61
CA ILE A 105 -5.30 0.61 -14.31
C ILE A 105 -3.99 1.08 -13.69
N SER A 106 -4.10 1.88 -12.64
CA SER A 106 -2.96 2.35 -11.88
C SER A 106 -2.94 1.64 -10.54
N THR A 107 -1.86 0.92 -10.26
CA THR A 107 -1.53 0.60 -8.88
C THR A 107 -1.17 1.91 -8.18
N ARG A 108 -1.74 2.17 -7.01
CA ARG A 108 -1.34 3.35 -6.23
C ARG A 108 0.12 3.16 -5.82
N GLU A 109 1.03 3.81 -6.54
CA GLU A 109 2.38 4.02 -6.04
C GLU A 109 2.25 4.88 -4.78
N CYS A 110 2.56 4.29 -3.61
CA CYS A 110 2.78 5.08 -2.41
C CYS A 110 3.98 6.00 -2.67
N LYS A 111 3.73 7.29 -2.94
CA LYS A 111 4.81 8.30 -3.03
C LYS A 111 5.46 8.45 -1.66
N CYS A 112 6.60 7.79 -1.49
CA CYS A 112 7.46 7.96 -0.34
C CYS A 112 8.43 9.09 -0.62
N SER A 113 8.53 10.07 0.28
CA SER A 113 9.55 11.12 0.21
C SER A 113 10.82 10.61 0.90
N PRO A 114 11.88 10.17 0.18
CA PRO A 114 13.08 9.63 0.80
C PRO A 114 13.84 10.74 1.54
N GLN A 115 14.12 10.54 2.83
CA GLN A 115 15.04 11.40 3.58
C GLN A 115 16.44 10.75 3.61
N HIS A 116 17.44 11.41 3.04
CA HIS A 116 18.83 10.96 3.10
C HIS A 116 19.38 11.04 4.54
N ARG A 117 20.02 9.97 5.01
CA ARG A 117 20.86 9.96 6.22
C ARG A 117 22.21 9.32 5.92
N THR A 118 23.25 9.85 6.52
CA THR A 118 24.67 9.55 6.24
C THR A 118 25.26 8.33 6.97
N LYS A 119 24.50 7.58 7.79
CA LYS A 119 25.05 6.45 8.57
C LYS A 119 24.07 5.27 8.68
N ARG A 120 24.17 4.29 7.78
CA ARG A 120 23.59 2.94 7.93
C ARG A 120 24.58 1.85 7.50
N ALA A 121 24.38 0.64 8.02
CA ALA A 121 24.99 -0.56 7.47
C ALA A 121 24.53 -0.73 6.01
N PRO A 122 25.38 -1.25 5.11
CA PRO A 122 25.01 -1.45 3.71
C PRO A 122 23.76 -2.35 3.61
N PRO A 123 22.87 -2.10 2.63
CA PRO A 123 21.67 -2.91 2.42
C PRO A 123 22.08 -4.29 1.95
N GLN A 124 22.38 -5.18 2.89
CA GLN A 124 22.73 -6.56 2.61
C GLN A 124 21.47 -7.40 2.76
N ARG A 125 20.83 -7.73 1.63
CA ARG A 125 19.66 -8.65 1.58
C ARG A 125 20.02 -10.05 2.09
N GLU A 126 21.31 -10.40 2.02
CA GLU A 126 21.88 -11.65 2.51
C GLU A 126 22.61 -11.42 3.85
N ILE A 127 22.15 -12.10 4.90
CA ILE A 127 22.70 -11.94 6.26
C ILE A 127 23.71 -13.05 6.58
N GLU A 128 23.52 -14.25 6.04
CA GLU A 128 24.44 -15.38 6.23
C GLU A 128 24.28 -16.39 5.07
N ARG A 129 25.40 -16.95 4.57
CA ARG A 129 25.41 -18.17 3.75
C ARG A 129 25.87 -19.31 4.66
N ARG A 130 25.04 -20.33 4.89
CA ARG A 130 25.48 -21.57 5.54
C ARG A 130 25.82 -22.57 4.44
N GLY A 131 27.08 -23.01 4.43
CA GLY A 131 27.52 -24.09 3.56
C GLY A 131 27.57 -25.39 4.34
N ASP A 132 26.87 -26.41 3.85
CA ASP A 132 26.97 -27.78 4.33
C ASP A 132 28.37 -28.33 3.95
N GLN A 133 28.95 -29.22 4.77
CA GLN A 133 30.24 -29.85 4.49
C GLN A 133 30.26 -30.68 3.17
N ASN A 134 29.10 -30.86 2.52
CA ASN A 134 28.92 -31.62 1.29
C ASN A 134 28.59 -30.74 0.06
N GLY A 135 28.75 -29.42 0.12
CA GLY A 135 28.61 -28.54 -1.04
C GLY A 135 27.18 -28.34 -1.56
N LYS A 136 26.16 -28.84 -0.86
CA LYS A 136 24.76 -28.45 -1.08
C LYS A 136 24.53 -27.15 -0.31
N GLN A 137 24.13 -26.08 -1.00
CA GLN A 137 23.84 -24.79 -0.38
C GLN A 137 22.36 -24.74 -0.01
N GLU A 138 22.00 -24.72 1.28
CA GLU A 138 20.60 -24.63 1.69
C GLU A 138 20.37 -23.71 2.92
N LEU A 139 19.36 -22.84 2.76
CA LEU A 139 18.83 -21.78 3.65
C LEU A 139 19.52 -20.40 3.59
N VAL A 140 19.06 -19.57 2.64
CA VAL A 140 19.23 -18.12 2.62
C VAL A 140 18.19 -17.50 3.58
N LEU A 141 18.62 -17.00 4.74
CA LEU A 141 17.76 -16.18 5.60
C LEU A 141 17.66 -14.77 4.98
N THR A 142 16.63 -14.55 4.16
CA THR A 142 16.37 -13.27 3.50
C THR A 142 15.59 -12.34 4.43
N VAL A 143 15.81 -11.04 4.30
CA VAL A 143 14.98 -10.03 4.99
C VAL A 143 13.51 -10.16 4.59
N GLU A 144 13.25 -10.72 3.40
CA GLU A 144 11.91 -11.04 2.88
C GLU A 144 11.14 -12.00 3.79
N SER A 145 11.80 -12.96 4.46
CA SER A 145 11.07 -13.88 5.36
C SER A 145 10.42 -13.11 6.51
N VAL A 146 11.11 -12.13 7.07
CA VAL A 146 10.62 -11.32 8.20
C VAL A 146 9.60 -10.28 7.74
N ILE A 147 9.72 -9.76 6.53
CA ILE A 147 8.71 -8.87 5.92
C ILE A 147 7.43 -9.66 5.63
N ASN A 148 7.53 -10.91 5.15
CA ASN A 148 6.37 -11.73 4.83
C ASN A 148 5.58 -12.17 6.07
N GLU A 149 6.23 -12.25 7.23
CA GLU A 149 5.57 -12.44 8.54
C GLU A 149 4.78 -11.19 9.01
N TRP A 150 4.94 -10.04 8.33
CA TRP A 150 4.22 -8.81 8.67
C TRP A 150 2.80 -8.83 8.09
N THR A 151 1.83 -9.06 8.97
CA THR A 151 0.42 -9.25 8.64
C THR A 151 -0.46 -8.28 9.42
N ASP A 152 -1.72 -8.11 9.01
CA ASP A 152 -2.64 -7.14 9.62
C ASP A 152 -2.92 -7.44 11.11
N ASP A 153 -2.86 -8.71 11.54
CA ASP A 153 -2.93 -9.06 12.96
C ASP A 153 -1.73 -8.53 13.76
N LYS A 154 -0.53 -8.50 13.17
CA LYS A 154 0.64 -7.87 13.80
C LYS A 154 0.50 -6.36 13.88
N VAL A 155 -0.06 -5.75 12.83
CA VAL A 155 -0.36 -4.31 12.80
C VAL A 155 -1.39 -3.95 13.87
N ALA A 156 -2.43 -4.76 14.06
CA ALA A 156 -3.45 -4.54 15.08
C ALA A 156 -2.88 -4.63 16.52
N LEU A 157 -1.75 -5.33 16.71
CA LEU A 157 -1.03 -5.39 17.98
C LEU A 157 -0.09 -4.20 18.20
N LEU A 158 0.10 -3.34 17.20
CA LEU A 158 0.89 -2.12 17.35
C LEU A 158 0.11 -1.12 18.21
N GLY A 159 0.44 -1.11 19.50
CA GLY A 159 0.04 -0.04 20.40
C GLY A 159 1.05 1.12 20.42
N ASP A 160 0.83 2.01 21.36
CA ASP A 160 1.63 3.23 21.56
C ASP A 160 3.03 2.97 22.14
N LYS A 161 3.28 1.74 22.62
CA LYS A 161 4.50 1.39 23.36
C LYS A 161 5.59 0.88 22.44
N ALA A 162 6.82 1.28 22.74
CA ALA A 162 8.00 0.73 22.09
C ALA A 162 8.19 -0.75 22.49
N GLY A 163 8.59 -1.58 21.53
CA GLY A 163 8.80 -3.01 21.73
C GLY A 163 9.11 -3.76 20.44
N THR A 164 9.58 -5.00 20.60
CA THR A 164 9.81 -5.91 19.47
C THR A 164 8.50 -6.58 19.07
N VAL A 165 8.14 -6.48 17.79
CA VAL A 165 6.89 -7.00 17.22
C VAL A 165 7.11 -8.38 16.61
N ILE A 166 8.20 -8.52 15.86
CA ILE A 166 8.64 -9.78 15.25
C ILE A 166 10.09 -10.02 15.63
N LYS A 167 10.41 -11.24 16.06
CA LYS A 167 11.76 -11.65 16.41
C LYS A 167 12.09 -12.98 15.75
N SER A 168 13.09 -12.98 14.89
CA SER A 168 13.70 -14.20 14.34
C SER A 168 15.09 -14.40 14.93
N LYS A 169 15.80 -15.44 14.48
CA LYS A 169 17.16 -15.73 14.95
C LYS A 169 18.11 -14.55 14.70
N ASN A 170 18.09 -13.99 13.49
CA ASN A 170 19.08 -13.02 13.01
C ASN A 170 18.51 -11.60 12.84
N LEU A 171 17.18 -11.45 12.85
CA LEU A 171 16.50 -10.17 12.62
C LEU A 171 15.41 -9.93 13.65
N ARG A 172 15.00 -8.68 13.76
CA ARG A 172 13.77 -8.29 14.45
C ARG A 172 13.14 -7.06 13.81
N ILE A 173 11.82 -6.94 13.95
CA ILE A 173 11.08 -5.72 13.67
C ILE A 173 10.71 -5.10 15.02
N ASP A 174 11.23 -3.90 15.27
CA ASP A 174 10.96 -3.12 16.47
C ASP A 174 10.03 -1.95 16.14
N ASN A 175 9.01 -1.76 16.97
CA ASN A 175 8.31 -0.49 17.10
C ASN A 175 9.10 0.38 18.10
N GLN A 176 9.60 1.51 17.64
CA GLN A 176 10.35 2.48 18.48
C GLN A 176 9.42 3.46 19.20
N GLY A 177 8.11 3.21 19.16
CA GLY A 177 7.08 4.05 19.76
C GLY A 177 6.42 4.97 18.73
N LYS A 178 5.56 5.85 19.25
CA LYS A 178 4.77 6.77 18.45
C LYS A 178 5.50 8.08 18.14
N ILE A 179 5.17 8.65 16.99
CA ILE A 179 5.58 9.99 16.57
C ILE A 179 4.30 10.76 16.23
N ASP A 180 4.12 11.92 16.86
CA ASP A 180 3.02 12.83 16.56
C ASP A 180 3.49 13.90 15.59
N ARG A 181 2.76 14.08 14.48
CA ARG A 181 3.07 15.10 13.47
C ARG A 181 1.80 15.51 12.72
N ASP A 182 1.60 16.82 12.52
CA ASP A 182 0.46 17.36 11.74
C ASP A 182 -0.90 16.78 12.19
N GLU A 183 -1.13 16.71 13.51
CA GLU A 183 -2.33 16.14 14.14
C GLU A 183 -2.59 14.66 13.82
N LYS A 184 -1.57 13.94 13.34
CA LYS A 184 -1.61 12.51 13.06
C LYS A 184 -0.58 11.75 13.87
N GLU A 185 -0.94 10.52 14.25
CA GLU A 185 -0.07 9.59 14.95
C GLU A 185 0.59 8.62 13.96
N TYR A 186 1.88 8.35 14.16
CA TYR A 186 2.69 7.49 13.31
C TYR A 186 3.45 6.45 14.14
N HIS A 187 3.51 5.22 13.63
CA HIS A 187 4.40 4.19 14.13
C HIS A 187 5.81 4.40 13.56
N ASN A 188 6.84 4.31 14.40
CA ASN A 188 8.24 4.34 13.99
C ASN A 188 8.82 2.93 13.99
N LEU A 189 8.80 2.27 12.85
CA LEU A 189 9.16 0.85 12.75
C LEU A 189 10.55 0.67 12.15
N GLN A 190 11.31 -0.29 12.69
CA GLN A 190 12.68 -0.56 12.28
C GLN A 190 12.94 -2.05 12.13
N ILE A 191 13.59 -2.45 11.04
CA ILE A 191 14.17 -3.78 10.90
C ILE A 191 15.63 -3.69 11.36
N GLN A 192 15.99 -4.54 12.33
CA GLN A 192 17.32 -4.55 12.94
C GLN A 192 17.95 -5.95 12.93
N ILE A 193 19.27 -6.00 12.78
CA ILE A 193 20.07 -7.23 12.92
C ILE A 193 20.26 -7.54 14.42
N ASN A 194 20.03 -8.81 14.79
CA ASN A 194 20.27 -9.33 16.14
C ASN A 194 21.76 -9.59 16.37
N LYS A 195 22.57 -8.53 16.40
CA LYS A 195 24.00 -8.60 16.74
C LYS A 195 24.39 -7.54 17.77
N PRO A 196 25.41 -7.78 18.60
CA PRO A 196 25.98 -6.75 19.45
C PRO A 196 26.45 -5.56 18.61
N ARG A 197 26.06 -4.35 19.02
CA ARG A 197 26.40 -3.12 18.31
C ARG A 197 27.86 -2.74 18.58
N LYS A 198 28.65 -2.55 17.53
CA LYS A 198 29.99 -1.93 17.64
C LYS A 198 29.88 -0.40 17.63
N PRO A 199 30.81 0.34 18.28
CA PRO A 199 30.85 1.79 18.21
C PRO A 199 30.88 2.29 16.77
N GLY A 200 30.00 3.24 16.42
CA GLY A 200 29.90 3.78 15.06
C GLY A 200 29.07 2.95 14.07
N GLU A 201 28.66 1.73 14.43
CA GLU A 201 27.86 0.85 13.57
C GLU A 201 26.35 0.95 13.90
N SER A 202 25.51 0.88 12.87
CA SER A 202 24.04 0.78 12.99
C SER A 202 23.60 -0.66 12.75
N THR A 203 22.75 -1.19 13.62
CA THR A 203 22.09 -2.50 13.40
C THR A 203 20.80 -2.37 12.58
N THR A 204 20.29 -1.16 12.37
CA THR A 204 19.08 -0.88 11.58
C THR A 204 19.39 -0.96 10.09
N ILE A 205 18.67 -1.83 9.39
CA ILE A 205 18.76 -2.04 7.94
C ILE A 205 17.59 -1.38 7.18
N ALA A 206 16.40 -1.32 7.80
CA ALA A 206 15.22 -0.65 7.24
C ALA A 206 14.52 0.19 8.30
N GLN A 207 13.86 1.27 7.88
CA GLN A 207 13.00 2.05 8.76
C GLN A 207 11.89 2.72 7.99
N ILE A 208 10.68 2.58 8.51
CA ILE A 208 9.50 3.24 7.98
C ILE A 208 8.85 4.07 9.09
N THR A 209 8.12 5.09 8.70
CA THR A 209 7.23 5.85 9.57
C THR A 209 5.85 5.84 8.95
N ALA A 210 4.95 5.06 9.55
CA ALA A 210 3.67 4.70 8.99
C ALA A 210 2.54 5.29 9.84
N PRO A 211 1.56 6.01 9.24
CA PRO A 211 0.38 6.47 9.96
C PRO A 211 -0.33 5.32 10.67
N PHE A 212 -0.99 5.63 11.78
CA PHE A 212 -1.87 4.66 12.45
C PHE A 212 -2.98 4.23 11.48
N GLY A 213 -3.31 2.94 11.48
CA GLY A 213 -4.30 2.34 10.56
C GLY A 213 -3.80 2.03 9.15
N THR A 214 -2.50 2.19 8.88
CA THR A 214 -1.89 1.73 7.61
C THR A 214 -1.96 0.21 7.51
N LEU A 215 -2.25 -0.34 6.32
CA LEU A 215 -2.32 -1.79 6.13
C LEU A 215 -0.95 -2.46 6.14
N ALA A 216 -0.90 -3.75 6.50
CA ALA A 216 0.33 -4.51 6.51
C ALA A 216 0.98 -4.59 5.11
N GLU A 217 0.19 -4.65 4.04
CA GLU A 217 0.71 -4.65 2.66
C GLU A 217 1.49 -3.37 2.34
N ASP A 218 0.93 -2.19 2.63
CA ASP A 218 1.59 -0.91 2.40
C ASP A 218 2.87 -0.79 3.23
N MET A 219 2.83 -1.25 4.49
CA MET A 219 4.01 -1.28 5.36
C MET A 219 5.09 -2.24 4.83
N ARG A 220 4.72 -3.42 4.31
CA ARG A 220 5.66 -4.37 3.70
C ARG A 220 6.35 -3.76 2.49
N TRP A 221 5.58 -3.11 1.60
CA TRP A 221 6.13 -2.40 0.46
C TRP A 221 7.09 -1.29 0.90
N ALA A 222 6.71 -0.48 1.90
CA ALA A 222 7.56 0.57 2.43
C ALA A 222 8.87 0.02 3.05
N PHE A 223 8.82 -1.13 3.72
CA PHE A 223 10.01 -1.80 4.23
C PHE A 223 10.92 -2.30 3.11
N ASP A 224 10.36 -2.94 2.09
CA ASP A 224 11.13 -3.41 0.92
C ASP A 224 11.78 -2.23 0.18
N TYR A 225 11.06 -1.13 0.02
CA TYR A 225 11.60 0.10 -0.56
C TYR A 225 12.73 0.68 0.31
N SER A 226 12.54 0.75 1.63
CA SER A 226 13.53 1.23 2.59
C SER A 226 14.82 0.39 2.56
N LEU A 227 14.70 -0.93 2.46
CA LEU A 227 15.83 -1.84 2.34
C LEU A 227 16.57 -1.65 1.03
N THR A 228 15.84 -1.65 -0.08
CA THR A 228 16.41 -1.59 -1.43
C THR A 228 17.22 -0.32 -1.65
N HIS A 229 16.74 0.81 -1.12
CA HIS A 229 17.36 2.11 -1.33
C HIS A 229 18.19 2.58 -0.12
N GLY A 230 18.17 1.85 0.99
CA GLY A 230 18.86 2.24 2.23
C GLY A 230 18.32 3.52 2.87
N VAL A 231 17.10 3.95 2.54
CA VAL A 231 16.50 5.22 3.00
C VAL A 231 15.54 5.01 4.17
N ARG A 232 15.23 6.10 4.90
CA ARG A 232 14.04 6.12 5.77
C ARG A 232 12.83 6.46 4.91
N VAL A 233 11.79 5.65 5.01
CA VAL A 233 10.52 5.90 4.33
C VAL A 233 9.57 6.60 5.29
N TRP A 234 9.01 7.73 4.86
CA TRP A 234 7.87 8.37 5.48
C TRP A 234 6.65 8.13 4.61
N MET A 235 5.64 7.47 5.16
CA MET A 235 4.40 7.21 4.47
C MET A 235 3.44 8.38 4.71
N GLU A 236 2.97 9.00 3.65
CA GLU A 236 2.00 10.09 3.73
C GLU A 236 0.61 9.58 3.35
N THR A 237 -0.35 9.65 4.27
CA THR A 237 -1.76 9.51 3.93
C THR A 237 -2.28 10.85 3.44
N HIS A 238 -2.28 11.05 2.13
CA HIS A 238 -3.17 12.05 1.54
C HIS A 238 -4.60 11.53 1.70
N LEU A 239 -5.23 11.84 2.83
CA LEU A 239 -6.67 12.08 2.80
C LEU A 239 -6.85 13.16 1.74
N LEU A 240 -7.63 12.86 0.70
CA LEU A 240 -8.13 13.88 -0.22
C LEU A 240 -8.75 14.96 0.66
N LYS A 241 -7.99 16.02 0.95
CA LYS A 241 -8.54 17.20 1.58
C LYS A 241 -9.61 17.65 0.60
N GLU A 242 -10.86 17.64 1.05
CA GLU A 242 -11.94 18.34 0.38
C GLU A 242 -11.37 19.66 -0.13
N GLN A 243 -11.26 19.82 -1.45
CA GLN A 243 -11.02 21.13 -2.03
C GLN A 243 -12.30 21.96 -1.91
N LYS A 244 -12.85 22.10 -0.70
CA LYS A 244 -13.70 23.23 -0.33
C LYS A 244 -12.80 24.44 -0.10
N LYS A 245 -12.20 24.94 -1.17
CA LYS A 245 -11.70 26.32 -1.22
C LYS A 245 -12.53 27.12 -2.22
N LYS A 246 -13.62 27.65 -1.66
CA LYS A 246 -14.09 29.03 -1.86
C LYS A 246 -14.06 29.51 -3.32
N LYS A 247 -15.10 29.17 -4.09
CA LYS A 247 -15.63 30.15 -5.05
C LYS A 247 -16.15 31.34 -4.25
N LYS A 248 -15.26 32.30 -4.07
CA LYS A 248 -15.55 33.65 -3.61
C LYS A 248 -16.45 34.26 -4.68
N TRP A 249 -17.74 34.44 -4.36
CA TRP A 249 -18.60 35.34 -5.10
C TRP A 249 -17.92 36.72 -5.10
N ARG A 250 -17.60 37.21 -6.29
CA ARG A 250 -17.36 38.62 -6.55
C ARG A 250 -18.20 38.98 -7.76
N GLU A 251 -19.23 39.76 -7.42
CA GLU A 251 -19.97 40.75 -8.20
C GLU A 251 -20.59 40.30 -9.52
#